data_AF-A0A916F152-F1
#
_entry.id   AF-A0A916F152-F1
#
_cell.length_a   1.000
_cell.length_b   1.000
_cell.length_c   1.000
_cell.angle_alpha   90.00
_cell.angle_beta   90.00
_cell.angle_gamma   90.00
#
_symmetry.space_group_name_H-M   'P 1'
#
loop_
_entity.id
_entity.type
_entity.pdbx_description
1 polymer ?
#
loop_
_entity_poly.entity_id
_entity_poly.type
_entity_poly.pdbx_seq_one_letter_code
_entity_poly.pdbx_strand_id
1 'polypeptide(L)'
;MFKQSEDGLGIKLHKHGRHIYAIEFLYHWITDSQPIEQMCFEDAKRTITKIETKRLTTEIALTDDELILLAHSYRSINEEERAQAVDKALAERAQAVEIQDAEDKSFLDKLVELEKMNGMKSY
;
A
#
# COMPACT_ATOMS: atom_id res chain seq x y z
N MET A 1 18.99 16.31 11.80
CA MET A 1 19.78 16.03 13.02
C MET A 1 20.20 17.40 13.49
N PHE A 2 19.78 17.83 14.68
CA PHE A 2 20.09 19.18 15.17
C PHE A 2 21.60 19.34 15.31
N LYS A 3 22.18 20.44 14.79
CA LYS A 3 23.56 20.76 15.13
C LYS A 3 23.59 21.07 16.62
N GLN A 4 24.43 20.37 17.35
CA GLN A 4 24.69 20.74 18.74
C GLN A 4 25.26 22.16 18.72
N SER A 5 24.50 23.10 19.28
CA SER A 5 25.06 24.33 19.83
C SER A 5 26.05 23.96 20.95
N GLU A 6 26.93 24.86 21.39
CA GLU A 6 27.86 24.58 22.50
C GLU A 6 27.16 24.01 23.76
N ASP A 7 25.87 24.34 23.96
CA ASP A 7 25.04 23.82 25.06
C ASP A 7 24.22 22.56 24.70
N GLY A 8 24.38 22.00 23.50
CA GLY A 8 23.68 20.80 23.03
C GLY A 8 22.18 20.97 22.74
N LEU A 9 21.60 22.14 22.97
CA LEU A 9 20.15 22.40 22.90
C LEU A 9 19.60 22.75 21.51
N GLY A 10 20.45 22.87 20.48
CA GLY A 10 20.02 23.19 19.11
C GLY A 10 19.38 24.58 18.94
N ILE A 11 19.60 25.48 19.90
CA ILE A 11 19.12 26.87 19.88
C ILE A 11 20.26 27.82 20.25
N LYS A 12 20.18 29.04 19.72
CA LYS A 12 21.08 30.15 20.03
C LYS A 12 20.25 31.30 20.61
N LEU A 13 20.59 31.68 21.83
CA LEU A 13 19.91 32.76 22.55
C LEU A 13 20.66 34.07 22.33
N HIS A 14 19.96 35.08 21.82
CA HIS A 14 20.49 36.42 21.69
C HIS A 14 20.03 37.26 22.88
N LYS A 15 21.00 37.67 23.71
CA LYS A 15 20.75 38.38 24.97
C LYS A 15 21.33 39.79 24.94
N HIS A 16 20.62 40.73 25.54
CA HIS A 16 21.13 42.06 25.87
C HIS A 16 21.05 42.22 27.40
N GLY A 17 22.20 42.10 28.08
CA GLY A 17 22.25 42.02 29.53
C GLY A 17 21.54 40.78 30.08
N ARG A 18 20.60 40.96 31.01
CA ARG A 18 19.76 39.88 31.58
C ARG A 18 18.52 39.55 30.76
N HIS A 19 18.22 40.30 29.69
CA HIS A 19 17.04 40.08 28.87
C HIS A 19 17.37 39.34 27.58
N ILE A 20 16.59 38.30 27.28
CA ILE A 20 16.62 37.57 26.02
C ILE A 20 15.70 38.33 25.05
N TYR A 21 16.24 38.80 23.94
CA TYR A 21 15.46 39.57 22.95
C TYR A 21 15.15 38.76 21.70
N ALA A 22 15.94 37.73 21.39
CA ALA A 22 15.65 36.82 20.28
C ALA A 22 16.15 35.40 20.58
N ILE A 23 15.46 34.44 19.99
CA ILE A 23 15.78 33.01 20.02
C ILE A 23 15.93 32.57 18.57
N GLU A 24 17.09 32.05 18.21
CA GLU A 24 17.39 31.51 16.90
C GLU A 24 17.45 29.98 17.00
N PHE A 25 16.63 29.29 16.21
CA PHE A 25 16.59 27.83 16.19
C PHE A 25 17.63 27.31 15.19
N LEU A 26 18.61 26.52 15.67
CA LEU A 26 19.64 25.92 14.83
C LEU A 26 19.20 24.52 14.40
N TYR A 27 18.37 24.46 13.35
CA TYR A 27 18.03 23.20 12.70
C TYR A 27 18.78 23.06 11.38
N HIS A 28 19.07 21.81 10.99
CA HIS A 28 19.44 21.45 9.63
C HIS A 28 18.43 20.41 9.17
N TRP A 29 17.88 20.60 7.98
CA TRP A 29 17.14 19.56 7.28
C TRP A 29 18.05 18.34 7.12
N ILE A 30 17.54 17.15 7.39
CA ILE A 30 18.28 15.91 7.13
C ILE A 30 18.28 15.74 5.61
N THR A 31 19.43 16.07 5.01
CA THR A 31 19.87 15.70 3.66
C THR A 31 19.24 16.45 2.49
N ASP A 32 20.09 17.17 1.75
CA ASP A 32 19.79 18.13 0.67
C ASP A 32 19.51 17.51 -0.72
N SER A 33 18.77 16.40 -0.81
CA SER A 33 18.19 16.08 -2.14
C SER A 33 16.78 15.52 -2.08
N GLN A 34 16.53 14.32 -1.57
CA GLN A 34 15.17 13.73 -1.57
C GLN A 34 14.95 12.74 -0.40
N PRO A 35 14.91 13.22 0.86
CA PRO A 35 14.76 12.36 2.04
C PRO A 35 13.44 11.57 2.07
N ILE A 36 12.37 12.12 1.47
CA ILE A 36 11.08 11.42 1.34
C ILE A 36 11.22 10.21 0.41
N GLU A 37 11.88 10.37 -0.73
CA GLU A 37 12.04 9.30 -1.71
C GLU A 37 12.95 8.18 -1.19
N GLN A 38 14.02 8.53 -0.46
CA GLN A 38 14.88 7.54 0.19
C GLN A 38 14.14 6.74 1.27
N MET A 39 13.31 7.39 2.08
CA MET A 39 12.50 6.72 3.11
C MET A 39 11.46 5.80 2.46
N CYS A 40 10.75 6.29 1.43
CA CYS A 40 9.80 5.50 0.67
C CYS A 40 10.46 4.29 -0.02
N PHE A 41 11.68 4.43 -0.52
CA PHE A 41 12.41 3.35 -1.18
C PHE A 41 12.82 2.24 -0.21
N GLU A 42 13.34 2.58 0.97
CA GLU A 42 13.69 1.58 1.99
C GLU A 42 12.45 0.89 2.56
N ASP A 43 11.36 1.64 2.77
CA ASP A 43 10.09 1.07 3.21
C ASP A 43 9.46 0.16 2.14
N ALA A 44 9.56 0.53 0.86
CA ALA A 44 9.13 -0.31 -0.26
C ALA A 44 9.92 -1.62 -0.30
N LYS A 45 11.25 -1.58 -0.15
CA LYS A 45 12.09 -2.80 -0.10
C LYS A 45 11.71 -3.71 1.06
N ARG A 46 11.49 -3.15 2.26
CA ARG A 46 11.06 -3.94 3.42
C ARG A 46 9.72 -4.62 3.17
N THR A 47 8.79 -3.89 2.55
CA THR A 47 7.47 -4.39 2.20
C THR A 47 7.55 -5.53 1.19
N ILE A 48 8.31 -5.36 0.09
CA ILE A 48 8.56 -6.40 -0.91
C ILE A 48 9.15 -7.64 -0.25
N THR A 49 10.22 -7.48 0.53
CA THR A 49 10.89 -8.60 1.19
C THR A 49 9.93 -9.36 2.10
N LYS A 50 9.13 -8.65 2.89
CA LYS A 50 8.15 -9.26 3.80
C LYS A 50 7.08 -10.06 3.03
N ILE A 51 6.50 -9.48 1.98
CA ILE A 51 5.41 -10.09 1.21
C ILE A 51 5.92 -11.27 0.37
N GLU A 52 7.07 -11.14 -0.29
CA GLU A 52 7.67 -12.25 -1.06
C GLU A 52 8.15 -13.37 -0.14
N THR A 53 8.70 -13.05 1.05
CA THR A 53 9.04 -14.08 2.04
C THR A 53 7.78 -14.82 2.50
N LYS A 54 6.67 -14.10 2.73
CA LYS A 54 5.38 -14.71 3.04
C LYS A 54 4.95 -15.65 1.91
N ARG A 55 4.98 -15.19 0.66
CA ARG A 55 4.63 -15.99 -0.51
C ARG A 55 5.47 -17.26 -0.67
N LEU A 56 6.77 -17.20 -0.37
CA LEU A 56 7.69 -18.34 -0.51
C LEU A 56 7.62 -19.31 0.68
N THR A 57 7.38 -18.79 1.88
CA THR A 57 7.45 -19.57 3.13
C THR A 57 6.10 -20.14 3.53
N THR A 58 5.02 -19.42 3.22
CA THR A 58 3.66 -19.87 3.45
C THR A 58 3.04 -20.23 2.12
N GLU A 59 2.52 -21.45 1.98
CA GLU A 59 1.70 -21.87 0.82
C GLU A 59 0.32 -21.19 0.78
N ILE A 60 0.16 -20.09 1.52
CA ILE A 60 -1.08 -19.33 1.64
C ILE A 60 -1.09 -18.27 0.55
N ALA A 61 -2.17 -18.24 -0.23
CA ALA A 61 -2.36 -17.21 -1.24
C ALA A 61 -2.37 -15.81 -0.63
N LEU A 62 -1.69 -14.86 -1.27
CA LEU A 62 -1.70 -13.45 -0.88
C LEU A 62 -3.10 -12.86 -1.09
N THR A 63 -3.51 -12.05 -0.13
CA THR A 63 -4.75 -11.27 -0.21
C THR A 63 -4.62 -10.17 -1.26
N ASP A 64 -5.75 -9.68 -1.76
CA ASP A 64 -5.75 -8.65 -2.80
C ASP A 64 -5.12 -7.35 -2.31
N ASP A 65 -5.36 -6.95 -1.05
CA ASP A 65 -4.71 -5.80 -0.42
C ASP A 65 -3.18 -5.94 -0.38
N GLU A 66 -2.67 -7.15 -0.10
CA GLU A 66 -1.24 -7.43 -0.09
C GLU A 66 -0.62 -7.37 -1.49
N LEU A 67 -1.36 -7.82 -2.51
CA LEU A 67 -0.92 -7.72 -3.90
C LEU A 67 -0.92 -6.27 -4.40
N ILE A 68 -1.93 -5.49 -4.05
CA ILE A 68 -1.98 -4.05 -4.35
C ILE A 68 -0.79 -3.35 -3.71
N LEU A 69 -0.54 -3.62 -2.42
CA LEU A 69 0.60 -3.07 -1.70
C LEU A 69 1.95 -3.48 -2.33
N LEU A 70 2.05 -4.74 -2.79
CA LEU A 70 3.23 -5.25 -3.49
C LEU A 70 3.46 -4.53 -4.83
N ALA A 71 2.42 -4.32 -5.63
CA ALA A 71 2.50 -3.60 -6.91
C ALA A 71 2.95 -2.14 -6.70
N HIS A 72 2.38 -1.43 -5.72
CA HIS A 72 2.81 -0.08 -5.36
C HIS A 72 4.26 -0.02 -4.89
N SER A 73 4.70 -1.04 -4.13
CA SER A 73 6.09 -1.12 -3.66
C SER A 73 7.05 -1.35 -4.83
N TYR A 74 6.71 -2.20 -5.80
CA TYR A 74 7.50 -2.41 -7.02
C TYR A 74 7.61 -1.14 -7.87
N ARG A 75 6.52 -0.37 -8.03
CA ARG A 75 6.56 0.94 -8.71
C ARG A 75 7.47 1.94 -8.00
N SER A 76 7.47 1.93 -6.66
CA SER A 76 8.31 2.83 -5.85
C SER A 76 9.82 2.57 -6.00
N ILE A 77 10.21 1.39 -6.50
CA ILE A 77 11.60 1.03 -6.79
C ILE A 77 11.91 0.97 -8.31
N ASN A 78 11.03 1.49 -9.16
CA ASN A 78 11.10 1.46 -10.63
C ASN A 78 11.12 0.05 -11.26
N GLU A 79 10.57 -0.96 -10.58
CA GLU A 79 10.37 -2.30 -11.14
C GLU A 79 8.97 -2.45 -11.78
N GLU A 80 8.72 -1.68 -12.83
CA GLU A 80 7.38 -1.60 -13.46
C GLU A 80 6.92 -2.94 -14.06
N GLU A 81 7.82 -3.74 -14.63
CA GLU A 81 7.48 -5.05 -15.21
C GLU A 81 6.88 -6.00 -14.16
N ARG A 82 7.45 -6.00 -12.94
CA ARG A 82 6.93 -6.81 -11.83
C ARG A 82 5.62 -6.26 -11.31
N ALA A 83 5.48 -4.94 -11.19
CA ALA A 83 4.23 -4.31 -10.82
C ALA A 83 3.09 -4.69 -11.80
N GLN A 84 3.36 -4.64 -13.12
CA GLN A 84 2.40 -5.03 -14.15
C GLN A 84 2.02 -6.52 -14.08
N ALA A 85 2.96 -7.40 -13.74
CA ALA A 85 2.66 -8.81 -13.56
C ALA A 85 1.67 -9.04 -12.40
N VAL A 86 1.86 -8.31 -11.30
CA VAL A 86 0.95 -8.37 -10.14
C VAL A 86 -0.42 -7.78 -10.49
N ASP A 87 -0.46 -6.65 -11.20
CA ASP A 87 -1.72 -6.03 -11.64
C ASP A 87 -2.52 -6.92 -12.59
N LYS A 88 -1.85 -7.63 -13.50
CA LYS A 88 -2.50 -8.63 -14.37
C LYS A 88 -3.11 -9.76 -13.56
N ALA A 89 -2.37 -10.30 -12.60
CA ALA A 89 -2.87 -11.36 -11.73
C ALA A 89 -4.08 -10.90 -10.89
N LEU A 90 -4.08 -9.64 -10.43
CA LEU A 90 -5.24 -9.03 -9.75
C LEU A 90 -6.44 -8.87 -10.70
N ALA A 91 -6.21 -8.42 -11.94
CA ALA A 91 -7.27 -8.25 -12.93
C ALA A 91 -7.90 -9.60 -13.33
N GLU A 92 -7.10 -10.64 -13.51
CA GLU A 92 -7.58 -12.01 -13.76
C GLU A 92 -8.44 -12.52 -12.60
N ARG A 93 -8.01 -12.23 -11.36
CA ARG A 93 -8.76 -12.61 -10.15
C ARG A 93 -10.11 -11.90 -10.08
N ALA A 94 -10.14 -10.60 -10.39
CA ALA A 94 -11.38 -9.82 -10.43
C ALA A 94 -12.35 -10.33 -11.53
N GLN A 95 -11.82 -10.67 -12.71
CA GLN A 95 -12.64 -11.24 -13.78
C GLN A 95 -13.21 -12.62 -13.41
N ALA A 96 -12.44 -13.46 -12.71
CA ALA A 96 -12.94 -14.76 -12.26
C ALA A 96 -14.13 -14.63 -11.29
N VAL A 97 -14.11 -13.63 -10.41
CA VAL A 97 -15.23 -13.33 -9.49
C VAL A 97 -16.46 -12.85 -10.27
N GLU A 98 -16.29 -11.95 -11.24
CA GLU A 98 -17.43 -11.48 -12.05
C GLU A 98 -18.08 -12.59 -12.89
N ILE A 99 -17.28 -13.51 -13.43
CA ILE A 99 -17.79 -14.65 -14.20
C ILE A 99 -18.59 -15.60 -13.30
N GLN A 100 -18.09 -15.93 -12.10
CA GLN A 100 -18.82 -16.75 -11.14
C GLN A 100 -20.14 -16.11 -10.72
N ASP A 101 -20.12 -14.82 -10.39
CA ASP A 101 -21.34 -14.09 -10.01
C ASP A 101 -22.38 -14.05 -11.15
N ALA A 102 -21.93 -14.00 -12.41
CA ALA A 102 -22.82 -14.03 -13.58
C ALA A 102 -23.42 -15.43 -13.82
N GLU A 103 -22.64 -16.49 -13.64
CA GLU A 103 -23.11 -17.88 -13.74
C GLU A 103 -24.11 -18.22 -12.64
N ASP A 104 -23.84 -17.79 -11.40
CA ASP A 104 -24.74 -18.02 -10.25
C ASP A 104 -26.08 -17.31 -10.44
N LYS A 105 -26.09 -16.07 -10.95
CA LYS A 105 -27.34 -15.35 -11.29
C LYS A 105 -28.12 -16.07 -12.39
N SER A 106 -27.45 -16.50 -13.45
CA SER A 106 -28.07 -17.26 -14.55
C SER A 106 -28.66 -18.61 -14.08
N PHE A 107 -27.99 -19.26 -13.12
CA PHE A 107 -28.48 -20.48 -12.50
C PHE A 107 -29.74 -20.24 -11.63
N LEU A 108 -29.74 -19.18 -10.82
CA LEU A 108 -30.89 -18.79 -10.00
C LEU A 108 -32.11 -18.43 -10.85
N ASP A 109 -31.91 -17.70 -11.95
CA ASP A 109 -33.01 -17.35 -12.87
C ASP A 109 -33.65 -18.60 -13.50
N LYS A 110 -32.84 -19.59 -13.89
CA LYS A 110 -33.34 -20.88 -14.40
C LYS A 110 -34.13 -21.67 -13.34
N LEU A 111 -33.71 -21.63 -12.08
CA LEU A 111 -34.45 -22.25 -10.98
C LEU A 111 -35.83 -21.60 -10.78
N VAL A 112 -35.89 -20.27 -10.81
CA VAL A 112 -37.14 -19.52 -10.70
C VAL A 112 -38.07 -19.83 -11.88
N GLU A 113 -37.53 -19.97 -13.08
CA GLU A 113 -38.32 -20.34 -14.26
C GLU A 113 -38.88 -21.77 -14.17
N LEU A 114 -38.07 -22.73 -13.69
CA LEU A 114 -38.51 -24.10 -13.42
C LEU A 114 -39.60 -24.18 -12.35
N GLU A 115 -39.50 -23.39 -11.28
CA GLU A 115 -40.51 -23.33 -10.22
C GLU A 115 -41.85 -22.82 -10.76
N LYS A 116 -41.83 -21.79 -11.61
CA LYS A 116 -43.03 -21.27 -12.30
C LYS A 116 -43.67 -22.32 -13.20
N MET A 117 -42.85 -23.06 -13.97
CA MET A 117 -43.36 -24.12 -14.85
C MET A 117 -43.94 -25.31 -14.07
N ASN A 118 -43.38 -25.62 -12.89
CA ASN A 118 -43.89 -26.69 -12.05
C ASN A 118 -45.19 -26.29 -11.32
N GLY A 119 -45.33 -25.02 -10.92
CA GLY A 119 -46.57 -24.46 -10.36
C GLY A 119 -47.73 -24.40 -11.36
N MET A 120 -47.45 -24.33 -12.66
CA MET A 120 -48.46 -24.36 -13.73
C MET A 120 -48.94 -25.76 -14.12
N LYS A 121 -48.28 -26.83 -13.66
CA LYS A 121 -48.61 -28.23 -14.02
C LYS A 121 -49.56 -28.95 -13.05
N SER A 122 -50.13 -28.24 -12.08
CA SER A 122 -51.19 -28.77 -11.23
C SER A 122 -52.52 -28.16 -11.66
N TYR A 123 -53.18 -28.74 -12.68
CA TYR A 123 -54.63 -28.83 -12.93
C TYR A 123 -54.87 -29.63 -14.20
#